data_AF-A0A661RBG5-F1
#
_entry.id   AF-A0A661RBG5-F1
#
_cell.length_a   1.000
_cell.length_b   1.000
_cell.length_c   1.000
_cell.angle_alpha   90.00
_cell.angle_beta   90.00
_cell.angle_gamma   90.00
#
_symmetry.space_group_name_H-M   'P 1'
#
loop_
_entity.id
_entity.type
_entity.pdbx_description
1 polymer ?
#
loop_
_entity_poly.entity_id
_entity_poly.type
_entity_poly.pdbx_seq_one_letter_code
_entity_poly.pdbx_strand_id
1 'polypeptide(L)'
;MGVEYEFEGKTKEDAVKKACEKLSLPEDQLKFDVISHGSTGIFGLVGSKKAKIKVRLPEGQKGRDLPEILPADKTEEVAQTAKSTLEAIISHINDGATVQVDSQPDIINLSVEGANSALLIGKHGRTLDALQYIVQKIVHKKKKTPIRISIDVEGYRARRKASLTQLALRLADRVKLSGKPATI
;
A
#
# COMPACT_ATOMS: atom_id res chain seq x y z
N MET A 1 14.49 5.11 -13.15
CA MET A 1 15.86 5.57 -12.80
C MET A 1 15.79 5.95 -11.33
N GLY A 2 16.48 5.22 -10.44
CA GLY A 2 16.34 5.42 -9.00
C GLY A 2 16.63 6.85 -8.55
N VAL A 3 15.88 7.34 -7.57
CA VAL A 3 16.18 8.62 -6.92
C VAL A 3 17.32 8.40 -5.93
N GLU A 4 18.37 9.20 -6.06
CA GLU A 4 19.55 9.15 -5.20
C GLU A 4 19.53 10.33 -4.24
N TYR A 5 19.84 10.07 -2.96
CA TYR A 5 19.96 11.09 -1.93
C TYR A 5 21.35 11.03 -1.30
N GLU A 6 21.92 12.19 -0.97
CA GLU A 6 23.20 12.28 -0.27
C GLU A 6 22.99 12.85 1.13
N PHE A 7 23.60 12.20 2.13
CA PHE A 7 23.54 12.62 3.52
C PHE A 7 24.94 12.73 4.11
N GLU A 8 25.14 13.74 4.95
CA GLU A 8 26.42 14.02 5.60
C GLU A 8 26.31 13.99 7.13
N GLY A 9 27.32 13.40 7.76
CA GLY A 9 27.40 13.26 9.21
C GLY A 9 28.81 13.49 9.72
N LYS A 10 28.95 13.66 11.04
CA LYS A 10 30.28 13.61 11.68
C LYS A 10 30.90 12.23 11.54
N THR A 11 30.07 11.19 11.62
CA THR A 11 30.43 9.79 11.39
C THR A 11 29.45 9.16 10.40
N LYS A 12 29.76 7.94 9.92
CA LYS A 12 28.84 7.16 9.08
C LYS A 12 27.48 6.99 9.76
N GLU A 13 27.49 6.68 11.04
CA GLU A 13 26.29 6.44 11.86
C GLU A 13 25.43 7.71 11.95
N ASP A 14 26.06 8.88 12.11
CA ASP A 14 25.34 10.17 12.11
C ASP A 14 24.72 10.48 10.73
N ALA A 15 25.40 10.10 9.64
CA ALA A 15 24.87 10.28 8.28
C ALA A 15 23.70 9.31 8.00
N VAL A 16 23.80 8.06 8.46
CA VAL A 16 22.75 7.04 8.37
C VAL A 16 21.54 7.45 9.18
N LYS A 17 21.71 7.92 10.43
CA LYS A 17 20.61 8.36 11.27
C LYS A 17 19.80 9.49 10.63
N LYS A 18 20.50 10.50 10.06
CA LYS A 18 19.84 11.60 9.31
C LYS A 18 19.09 11.10 8.09
N ALA A 19 19.62 10.10 7.39
CA ALA A 19 18.93 9.47 6.28
C ALA A 19 17.68 8.72 6.74
N CYS A 20 17.75 7.94 7.82
CA CYS A 20 16.62 7.23 8.40
C CYS A 20 15.51 8.20 8.85
N GLU A 21 15.87 9.30 9.52
CA GLU A 21 14.93 10.34 9.94
C GLU A 21 14.27 11.02 8.73
N LYS A 22 15.08 11.43 7.74
CA LYS A 22 14.58 12.16 6.58
C LYS A 22 13.72 11.31 5.64
N LEU A 23 14.05 10.03 5.51
CA LEU A 23 13.37 9.09 4.62
C LEU A 23 12.31 8.26 5.35
N SER A 24 12.21 8.38 6.68
CA SER A 24 11.31 7.57 7.53
C SER A 24 11.44 6.07 7.27
N LEU A 25 12.67 5.61 7.07
CA LEU A 25 13.01 4.20 6.86
C LEU A 25 13.83 3.70 8.06
N PRO A 26 13.58 2.48 8.54
CA PRO A 26 14.48 1.86 9.51
C PRO A 26 15.83 1.54 8.84
N GLU A 27 16.90 1.51 9.65
CA GLU A 27 18.28 1.38 9.15
C GLU A 27 18.52 0.09 8.35
N ASP A 28 17.85 -1.00 8.73
CA ASP A 28 17.89 -2.30 8.06
C ASP A 28 17.30 -2.29 6.63
N GLN A 29 16.48 -1.31 6.31
CA GLN A 29 15.87 -1.12 4.99
C GLN A 29 16.58 -0.05 4.15
N LEU A 30 17.54 0.66 4.74
CA LEU A 30 18.29 1.72 4.06
C LEU A 30 19.39 1.10 3.19
N LYS A 31 19.24 1.17 1.86
CA LYS A 31 20.30 0.80 0.92
C LYS A 31 21.16 2.01 0.59
N PHE A 32 22.44 1.99 0.99
CA PHE A 32 23.36 3.10 0.76
C PHE A 32 24.79 2.64 0.46
N ASP A 33 25.50 3.47 -0.29
CA ASP A 33 26.94 3.39 -0.50
C ASP A 33 27.64 4.42 0.39
N VAL A 34 28.71 4.05 1.08
CA VAL A 34 29.53 5.01 1.84
C VAL A 34 30.50 5.71 0.89
N ILE A 35 30.28 7.00 0.63
CA ILE A 35 31.17 7.83 -0.19
C ILE A 35 32.42 8.23 0.62
N SER A 36 32.25 8.55 1.91
CA SER A 36 33.34 8.95 2.80
C SER A 36 33.04 8.51 4.23
N HIS A 37 34.00 7.90 4.92
CA HIS A 37 33.83 7.49 6.32
C HIS A 37 33.98 8.66 7.30
N GLY A 38 34.45 9.82 6.81
CA GLY A 38 34.84 10.94 7.64
C GLY A 38 36.14 10.67 8.39
N SER A 39 36.77 11.72 8.90
CA SER A 39 37.97 11.62 9.73
C SER A 39 37.99 12.74 10.74
N THR A 40 38.23 12.39 12.00
CA THR A 40 38.48 13.35 13.07
C THR A 40 39.99 13.52 13.17
N GLY A 41 40.49 14.73 12.90
CA GLY A 41 41.90 15.02 13.09
C GLY A 41 42.32 14.91 14.57
N ILE A 42 43.63 14.84 14.77
CA ILE A 42 44.28 14.66 16.07
C ILE A 42 43.75 15.72 17.05
N PHE A 43 43.13 15.27 18.15
CA PHE A 43 42.56 16.13 19.21
C PHE A 43 41.51 17.17 18.78
N GLY A 44 40.84 17.00 17.63
CA GLY A 44 39.74 17.90 17.23
C GLY A 44 40.17 19.33 16.84
N LEU A 45 41.48 19.59 16.77
CA LEU A 45 42.04 20.92 16.53
C LEU A 45 42.39 21.17 15.05
N VAL A 46 42.48 20.13 14.20
CA VAL A 46 42.86 20.29 12.79
C VAL A 46 42.00 19.40 11.90
N GLY A 47 41.17 20.03 11.05
CA GLY A 47 40.52 19.45 9.87
C GLY A 47 39.64 18.22 10.11
N SER A 48 38.33 18.43 10.33
CA SER A 48 37.36 17.33 10.29
C SER A 48 36.82 17.14 8.87
N LYS A 49 36.94 15.92 8.34
CA LYS A 49 36.27 15.52 7.09
C LYS A 49 34.95 14.86 7.45
N LYS A 50 33.84 15.34 6.91
CA LYS A 50 32.52 14.74 7.15
C LYS A 50 32.41 13.36 6.50
N ALA A 51 31.68 12.48 7.15
CA ALA A 51 31.20 11.24 6.54
C ALA A 51 30.09 11.58 5.55
N LYS A 52 30.05 10.87 4.43
CA LYS A 52 29.03 11.04 3.39
C LYS A 52 28.53 9.67 2.95
N ILE A 53 27.21 9.52 2.84
CA ILE A 53 26.55 8.33 2.30
C ILE A 53 25.65 8.71 1.12
N LYS A 54 25.53 7.79 0.16
CA LYS A 54 24.62 7.88 -0.98
C LYS A 54 23.53 6.83 -0.84
N VAL A 55 22.30 7.26 -0.57
CA VAL A 55 21.15 6.36 -0.47
C VAL A 55 20.53 6.20 -1.85
N ARG A 56 20.33 4.93 -2.26
CA ARG A 56 19.57 4.61 -3.48
C ARG A 56 18.25 4.00 -3.07
N LEU A 57 17.16 4.71 -3.31
CA LEU A 57 15.84 4.13 -3.15
C LEU A 57 15.52 3.27 -4.38
N PRO A 58 15.30 1.94 -4.22
CA PRO A 58 14.75 1.15 -5.32
C PRO A 58 13.36 1.70 -5.67
N GLU A 59 13.15 2.06 -6.94
CA GLU A 59 11.81 2.40 -7.44
C GLU A 59 10.85 1.26 -7.09
N GLY A 60 9.82 1.54 -6.29
CA GLY A 60 8.81 0.56 -5.88
C GLY A 60 8.83 0.10 -4.42
N GLN A 61 9.69 0.67 -3.56
CA GLN A 61 9.63 0.47 -2.11
C GLN A 61 9.25 1.75 -1.33
N LYS A 62 8.27 2.52 -1.84
CA LYS A 62 7.37 3.20 -0.90
C LYS A 62 6.65 2.11 -0.12
N GLY A 63 6.71 2.17 1.21
CA GLY A 63 6.28 1.13 2.14
C GLY A 63 4.98 0.45 1.74
N ARG A 64 5.03 -0.88 1.60
CA ARG A 64 3.83 -1.68 1.32
C ARG A 64 2.83 -1.71 2.48
N ASP A 65 3.20 -1.23 3.66
CA ASP A 65 2.38 -1.40 4.88
C ASP A 65 2.21 -0.15 5.76
N LEU A 66 2.68 1.03 5.33
CA LEU A 66 2.37 2.29 6.04
C LEU A 66 1.36 3.09 5.22
N PRO A 67 0.18 3.41 5.79
CA PRO A 67 -0.76 4.26 5.09
C PRO A 67 -0.15 5.63 4.84
N GLU A 68 0.00 6.03 3.57
CA GLU A 68 0.45 7.38 3.23
C GLU A 68 -0.71 8.34 3.50
N ILE A 69 -0.62 9.07 4.61
CA ILE A 69 -1.63 10.04 5.03
C ILE A 69 -1.60 11.22 4.04
N LEU A 70 -2.68 11.39 3.28
CA LEU A 70 -2.89 12.54 2.41
C LEU A 70 -3.60 13.67 3.17
N PRO A 71 -3.27 14.95 2.87
CA PRO A 71 -4.08 16.08 3.30
C PRO A 71 -5.52 15.93 2.79
N ALA A 72 -6.52 16.32 3.60
CA ALA A 72 -7.94 16.14 3.30
C ALA A 72 -8.34 16.61 1.89
N ASP A 73 -7.86 17.78 1.47
CA ASP A 73 -8.14 18.36 0.15
C ASP A 73 -7.67 17.45 -1.00
N LYS A 74 -6.48 16.85 -0.84
CA LYS A 74 -5.93 15.90 -1.83
C LYS A 74 -6.65 14.57 -1.78
N THR A 75 -7.02 14.10 -0.59
CA THR A 75 -7.78 12.86 -0.42
C THR A 75 -9.08 12.92 -1.20
N GLU A 76 -9.82 14.02 -1.07
CA GLU A 76 -11.10 14.20 -1.74
C GLU A 76 -10.96 14.25 -3.27
N GLU A 77 -9.93 14.93 -3.77
CA GLU A 77 -9.62 14.96 -5.21
C GLU A 77 -9.30 13.57 -5.77
N VAL A 78 -8.57 12.75 -5.01
CA VAL A 78 -8.25 11.37 -5.37
C VAL A 78 -9.50 10.50 -5.29
N ALA A 79 -10.34 10.67 -4.26
CA ALA A 79 -11.56 9.90 -4.07
C ALA A 79 -12.57 10.13 -5.20
N GLN A 80 -12.74 11.38 -5.62
CA GLN A 80 -13.59 11.71 -6.76
C GLN A 80 -13.08 11.10 -8.08
N THR A 81 -11.75 11.03 -8.23
CA THR A 81 -11.13 10.37 -9.39
C THR A 81 -11.33 8.86 -9.34
N ALA A 82 -11.25 8.26 -8.15
CA ALA A 82 -11.47 6.83 -7.96
C ALA A 82 -12.93 6.45 -8.22
N LYS A 83 -13.87 7.25 -7.71
CA LYS A 83 -15.32 7.11 -7.95
C LYS A 83 -15.65 7.16 -9.43
N SER A 84 -15.28 8.24 -10.11
CA SER A 84 -15.55 8.40 -11.55
C SER A 84 -14.92 7.31 -12.41
N THR A 85 -13.72 6.83 -12.03
CA THR A 85 -13.07 5.72 -12.74
C THR A 85 -13.85 4.41 -12.54
N LEU A 86 -14.32 4.13 -11.32
CA LEU A 86 -15.10 2.94 -11.02
C LEU A 86 -16.47 2.98 -11.71
N GLU A 87 -17.19 4.11 -11.63
CA GLU A 87 -18.47 4.31 -12.32
C GLU A 87 -18.35 4.12 -13.83
N ALA A 88 -17.29 4.66 -14.45
CA ALA A 88 -17.05 4.49 -15.89
C ALA A 88 -16.79 3.03 -16.29
N ILE A 89 -16.17 2.22 -15.43
CA ILE A 89 -15.99 0.78 -15.72
C ILE A 89 -17.30 0.02 -15.52
N ILE A 90 -18.01 0.31 -14.43
CA ILE A 90 -19.25 -0.38 -14.08
C ILE A 90 -20.36 -0.10 -15.09
N SER A 91 -20.45 1.11 -15.64
CA SER A 91 -21.47 1.46 -16.64
C SER A 91 -21.39 0.63 -17.92
N HIS A 92 -20.24 0.01 -18.22
CA HIS A 92 -20.09 -0.91 -19.35
C HIS A 92 -20.47 -2.36 -19.03
N ILE A 93 -20.68 -2.69 -17.75
CA ILE A 93 -20.92 -4.06 -17.27
C ILE A 93 -22.34 -4.21 -16.76
N ASN A 94 -22.86 -3.17 -16.09
CA ASN A 94 -24.10 -3.25 -15.35
C ASN A 94 -24.79 -1.89 -15.21
N ASP A 95 -25.97 -1.80 -15.80
CA ASP A 95 -26.83 -0.63 -15.68
C ASP A 95 -27.49 -0.58 -14.29
N GLY A 96 -27.41 0.57 -13.62
CA GLY A 96 -28.12 0.81 -12.35
C GLY A 96 -27.33 0.49 -11.07
N ALA A 97 -26.02 0.27 -11.15
CA ALA A 97 -25.16 0.26 -9.97
C ALA A 97 -24.81 1.69 -9.52
N THR A 98 -24.84 1.91 -8.21
CA THR A 98 -24.48 3.18 -7.55
C THR A 98 -23.17 3.01 -6.79
N VAL A 99 -22.35 4.05 -6.80
CA VAL A 99 -21.05 4.08 -6.10
C VAL A 99 -21.06 5.15 -5.02
N GLN A 100 -20.85 4.72 -3.79
CA GLN A 100 -20.63 5.58 -2.63
C GLN A 100 -19.13 5.65 -2.30
N VAL A 101 -18.69 6.80 -1.80
CA VAL A 101 -17.31 7.09 -1.40
C VAL A 101 -17.30 7.42 0.08
N ASP A 102 -16.35 6.81 0.80
CA ASP A 102 -15.92 7.26 2.11
C ASP A 102 -14.41 7.56 2.05
N SER A 103 -14.07 8.84 2.17
CA SER A 103 -12.72 9.38 2.05
C SER A 103 -12.10 9.55 3.44
N GLN A 104 -11.08 8.76 3.76
CA GLN A 104 -10.27 8.93 4.96
C GLN A 104 -8.83 9.31 4.58
N PRO A 105 -8.07 9.99 5.45
CA PRO A 105 -6.72 10.45 5.12
C PRO A 105 -5.76 9.36 4.64
N ASP A 106 -6.00 8.12 5.05
CA ASP A 106 -5.15 6.95 4.84
C ASP A 106 -5.75 5.90 3.88
N ILE A 107 -7.07 5.90 3.73
CA ILE A 107 -7.80 4.94 2.89
C ILE A 107 -9.02 5.59 2.22
N ILE A 108 -9.26 5.20 0.96
CA ILE A 108 -10.47 5.55 0.22
C ILE A 108 -11.31 4.28 0.06
N ASN A 109 -12.50 4.28 0.64
CA ASN A 109 -13.45 3.18 0.53
C ASN A 109 -14.50 3.49 -0.53
N LEU A 110 -14.62 2.61 -1.51
CA LEU A 110 -15.66 2.65 -2.53
C LEU A 110 -16.64 1.50 -2.28
N SER A 111 -17.91 1.84 -2.07
CA SER A 111 -18.98 0.87 -1.87
C SER A 111 -19.91 0.89 -3.07
N VAL A 112 -20.14 -0.29 -3.65
CA VAL A 112 -21.03 -0.46 -4.80
C VAL A 112 -22.30 -1.19 -4.37
N GLU A 113 -23.44 -0.63 -4.74
CA GLU A 113 -24.78 -1.18 -4.52
C GLU A 113 -25.55 -1.22 -5.84
N GLY A 114 -26.45 -2.18 -6.03
CA GLY A 114 -27.36 -2.19 -7.18
C GLY A 114 -27.62 -3.55 -7.80
N ALA A 115 -28.49 -3.56 -8.81
CA ALA A 115 -28.87 -4.79 -9.53
C ALA A 115 -27.64 -5.51 -10.10
N ASN A 116 -27.68 -6.84 -10.25
CA ASN A 116 -26.58 -7.66 -10.80
C ASN A 116 -25.20 -7.51 -10.14
N SER A 117 -25.15 -7.15 -8.85
CA SER A 117 -23.91 -7.11 -8.04
C SER A 117 -23.05 -8.39 -8.15
N ALA A 118 -23.68 -9.55 -8.38
CA ALA A 118 -23.03 -10.83 -8.60
C ALA A 118 -21.99 -10.82 -9.74
N LEU A 119 -22.22 -10.07 -10.82
CA LEU A 119 -21.26 -9.95 -11.94
C LEU A 119 -19.99 -9.22 -11.52
N LEU A 120 -20.14 -8.15 -10.72
CA LEU A 120 -19.04 -7.36 -10.19
C LEU A 120 -18.21 -8.15 -9.15
N ILE A 121 -18.86 -9.03 -8.39
CA ILE A 121 -18.20 -9.93 -7.45
C ILE A 121 -17.40 -11.01 -8.21
N GLY A 122 -18.07 -11.68 -9.15
CA GLY A 122 -17.52 -12.81 -9.89
C GLY A 122 -17.20 -14.03 -9.02
N LYS A 123 -16.64 -15.07 -9.64
CA LYS A 123 -16.37 -16.34 -8.94
C LYS A 123 -15.37 -16.15 -7.80
N HIS A 124 -15.81 -16.42 -6.58
CA HIS A 124 -15.03 -16.25 -5.35
C HIS A 124 -14.46 -14.84 -5.11
N GLY A 125 -15.00 -13.81 -5.75
CA GLY A 125 -14.52 -12.42 -5.59
C GLY A 125 -13.43 -12.02 -6.57
N ARG A 126 -13.06 -12.88 -7.52
CA ARG A 126 -11.97 -12.61 -8.47
C ARG A 126 -12.22 -11.36 -9.32
N THR A 127 -13.46 -11.10 -9.74
CA THR A 127 -13.79 -9.91 -10.51
C THR A 127 -13.67 -8.66 -9.66
N LEU A 128 -14.14 -8.70 -8.41
CA LEU A 128 -14.00 -7.59 -7.46
C LEU A 128 -12.53 -7.24 -7.21
N ASP A 129 -11.69 -8.26 -6.99
CA ASP A 129 -10.26 -8.05 -6.77
C ASP A 129 -9.57 -7.47 -8.02
N ALA A 130 -9.92 -7.94 -9.22
CA ALA A 130 -9.42 -7.40 -10.48
C ALA A 130 -9.87 -5.94 -10.69
N LEU A 131 -11.13 -5.63 -10.40
CA LEU A 131 -11.69 -4.29 -10.50
C LEU A 131 -10.96 -3.32 -9.56
N GLN A 132 -10.78 -3.72 -8.30
CA GLN A 132 -10.01 -2.95 -7.32
C GLN A 132 -8.58 -2.70 -7.82
N TYR A 133 -7.90 -3.73 -8.32
CA TYR A 133 -6.55 -3.59 -8.84
C TYR A 133 -6.46 -2.58 -9.99
N ILE A 134 -7.36 -2.67 -10.97
CA ILE A 134 -7.37 -1.80 -12.14
C ILE A 134 -7.65 -0.35 -11.73
N VAL A 135 -8.68 -0.10 -10.93
CA VAL A 135 -9.02 1.25 -10.45
C VAL A 135 -7.87 1.84 -9.66
N GLN A 136 -7.31 1.07 -8.72
CA GLN A 136 -6.16 1.51 -7.93
C GLN A 136 -4.98 1.87 -8.83
N LYS A 137 -4.66 1.04 -9.82
CA LYS A 137 -3.54 1.30 -10.74
C LYS A 137 -3.75 2.55 -11.59
N ILE A 138 -4.97 2.78 -12.08
CA ILE A 138 -5.32 3.96 -12.87
C ILE A 138 -5.20 5.23 -12.02
N VAL A 139 -5.75 5.22 -10.81
CA VAL A 139 -5.74 6.38 -9.91
C VAL A 139 -4.32 6.71 -9.47
N HIS A 140 -3.53 5.69 -9.08
CA HIS A 140 -2.11 5.87 -8.74
C HIS A 140 -1.32 6.49 -9.90
N LYS A 141 -1.59 6.06 -11.13
CA LYS A 141 -0.94 6.62 -12.32
C LYS A 141 -1.34 8.08 -12.56
N LYS A 142 -2.62 8.43 -12.41
CA LYS A 142 -3.14 9.79 -12.66
C LYS A 142 -2.73 10.80 -11.58
N LYS A 143 -2.83 10.41 -10.30
CA LYS A 143 -2.64 11.31 -9.15
C LYS A 143 -1.25 11.21 -8.52
N LYS A 144 -0.41 10.27 -8.98
CA LYS A 144 0.94 10.01 -8.43
C LYS A 144 0.96 9.83 -6.91
N THR A 145 -0.12 9.26 -6.38
CA THR A 145 -0.32 8.99 -4.95
C THR A 145 -0.38 7.49 -4.72
N PRO A 146 0.17 6.97 -3.62
CA PRO A 146 0.08 5.56 -3.25
C PRO A 146 -1.04 5.28 -2.23
N ILE A 147 -1.96 6.21 -1.98
CA ILE A 147 -3.07 5.99 -1.02
C ILE A 147 -3.82 4.69 -1.35
N ARG A 148 -4.25 3.99 -0.30
CA ARG A 148 -4.97 2.72 -0.43
C ARG A 148 -6.39 2.98 -0.91
N ILE A 149 -6.82 2.21 -1.90
CA ILE A 149 -8.20 2.23 -2.41
C ILE A 149 -8.79 0.85 -2.18
N SER A 150 -9.92 0.78 -1.47
CA SER A 150 -10.66 -0.44 -1.19
C SER A 150 -11.99 -0.39 -1.92
N ILE A 151 -12.37 -1.50 -2.58
CA ILE A 151 -13.68 -1.64 -3.21
C ILE A 151 -14.41 -2.81 -2.55
N ASP A 152 -15.66 -2.57 -2.16
CA ASP A 152 -16.58 -3.59 -1.70
C ASP A 152 -17.91 -3.51 -2.46
N VAL A 153 -18.54 -4.67 -2.61
CA VAL A 153 -19.81 -4.80 -3.31
C VAL A 153 -20.80 -5.43 -2.34
N GLU A 154 -21.78 -4.64 -1.90
CA GLU A 154 -22.85 -5.04 -0.99
C GLU A 154 -22.37 -5.82 0.26
N GLY A 155 -21.19 -5.58 0.84
CA GLY A 155 -20.70 -6.34 2.01
C GLY A 155 -20.10 -7.72 1.67
N TYR A 156 -19.81 -8.00 0.40
CA TYR A 156 -19.32 -9.30 -0.04
C TYR A 156 -18.06 -9.76 0.69
N ARG A 157 -17.09 -8.87 0.92
CA ARG A 157 -15.82 -9.25 1.58
C ARG A 157 -16.06 -9.78 3.00
N ALA A 158 -16.95 -9.14 3.75
CA ALA A 158 -17.33 -9.59 5.09
C ALA A 158 -18.05 -10.94 5.06
N ARG A 159 -19.03 -11.11 4.17
CA ARG A 159 -19.74 -12.40 3.99
C ARG A 159 -18.79 -13.52 3.57
N ARG A 160 -17.87 -13.24 2.64
CA ARG A 160 -16.87 -14.20 2.16
C ARG A 160 -15.94 -14.64 3.28
N LYS A 161 -15.47 -13.70 4.09
CA LYS A 161 -14.67 -13.99 5.29
C LYS A 161 -15.42 -14.92 6.24
N ALA A 162 -16.66 -14.60 6.59
CA ALA A 162 -17.47 -15.43 7.48
C ALA A 162 -17.67 -16.85 6.95
N SER A 163 -17.97 -16.99 5.65
CA SER A 163 -18.14 -18.29 4.99
C SER A 163 -16.85 -19.13 5.00
N LEU A 164 -15.70 -18.51 4.74
CA LEU A 164 -14.40 -19.19 4.78
C LEU A 164 -14.02 -19.61 6.20
N THR A 165 -14.28 -18.77 7.20
CA THR A 165 -14.06 -19.12 8.61
C THR A 165 -14.91 -20.33 9.01
N GLN A 166 -16.19 -20.36 8.62
CA GLN A 166 -17.07 -21.50 8.87
C GLN A 166 -16.58 -22.78 8.17
N LEU A 167 -16.10 -22.68 6.93
CA LEU A 167 -15.51 -23.81 6.22
C LEU A 167 -14.27 -24.33 6.97
N ALA A 168 -13.37 -23.44 7.39
CA ALA A 168 -12.16 -23.81 8.12
C ALA A 168 -12.48 -24.53 9.44
N LEU A 169 -13.44 -24.02 10.22
CA LEU A 169 -13.89 -24.66 11.46
C LEU A 169 -14.46 -26.06 11.20
N ARG A 170 -15.32 -26.21 10.19
CA ARG A 170 -15.89 -27.53 9.83
C ARG A 170 -14.83 -28.53 9.38
N LEU A 171 -13.84 -28.09 8.61
CA LEU A 171 -12.74 -28.96 8.19
C LEU A 171 -11.86 -29.34 9.39
N ALA A 172 -11.59 -28.41 10.31
CA ALA A 172 -10.86 -28.71 11.54
C ALA A 172 -11.58 -29.77 12.39
N ASP A 173 -12.89 -29.65 12.59
CA ASP A 173 -13.69 -30.63 13.32
C ASP A 173 -13.68 -32.01 12.63
N ARG A 174 -13.77 -32.02 11.29
CA ARG A 174 -13.69 -33.26 10.51
C ARG A 174 -12.34 -33.96 10.68
N VAL A 175 -11.23 -33.21 10.60
CA VAL A 175 -9.89 -33.78 10.79
C VAL A 175 -9.72 -34.29 12.22
N LYS A 176 -10.20 -33.52 13.22
CA LYS A 176 -10.15 -33.90 14.64
C LYS A 176 -10.88 -35.22 14.91
N LEU A 177 -12.05 -35.42 14.29
CA LEU A 177 -12.85 -36.64 14.47
C LEU A 177 -12.34 -37.83 13.66
N SER A 178 -11.90 -37.60 12.41
CA SER A 178 -11.55 -38.68 11.48
C SER A 178 -10.08 -39.10 11.53
N GLY A 179 -9.19 -38.24 12.05
CA GLY A 179 -7.74 -38.42 11.99
C GLY A 179 -7.14 -38.34 10.58
N LYS A 180 -7.95 -38.04 9.55
CA LYS A 180 -7.54 -37.98 8.15
C LYS A 180 -7.39 -36.53 7.69
N PRO A 181 -6.44 -36.22 6.78
CA PRO A 181 -6.32 -34.90 6.18
C PRO A 181 -7.60 -34.48 5.44
N ALA A 182 -7.92 -33.19 5.48
CA ALA A 182 -9.00 -32.61 4.69
C ALA A 182 -8.44 -31.59 3.68
N THR A 183 -8.96 -31.62 2.46
CA THR A 183 -8.56 -30.72 1.35
C THR A 183 -9.57 -29.59 1.18
N ILE A 184 -9.07 -28.40 0.82
CA ILE A 184 -9.84 -27.17 0.54
C ILE A 184 -9.99 -26.99 -0.97
#